data_AF-A0A3M0LXU2-F1
#
_entry.id   AF-A0A3M0LXU2-F1
#
_cell.length_a   1.000
_cell.length_b   1.000
_cell.length_c   1.000
_cell.angle_alpha   90.00
_cell.angle_beta   90.00
_cell.angle_gamma   90.00
#
_symmetry.space_group_name_H-M   'P 1'
#
loop_
_entity.id
_entity.type
_entity.pdbx_description
1 polymer ?
#
loop_
_entity_poly.entity_id
_entity_poly.type
_entity_poly.pdbx_seq_one_letter_code
_entity_poly.pdbx_strand_id
1 'polypeptide(L)'
;MKTMAFAAAAVLVPCAALAHDGMAVKDAYARGANPKSGAAFMLLENHRKVDCTLQGAASDAAERVLLHTSEETDGVMKMQSVEGITIPAEGEYLMQRGGDHVMMMGLKAPLEDGQTVKLTLDFGDCGSEEIEVPVDNQRGADHVSHDDAEEAGTGHEGH
;
A
#
# COMPACT_ATOMS: atom_id res chain seq x y z
N MET A 1 -49.72 44.04 8.57
CA MET A 1 -49.19 44.68 7.34
C MET A 1 -47.68 44.53 7.35
N LYS A 2 -47.13 44.00 6.24
CA LYS A 2 -45.72 43.87 5.84
C LYS A 2 -44.80 42.94 6.66
N THR A 3 -44.79 41.70 6.19
CA THR A 3 -43.67 40.77 6.16
C THR A 3 -42.40 41.42 5.59
N MET A 4 -41.24 41.20 6.20
CA MET A 4 -39.93 41.37 5.55
C MET A 4 -39.17 40.06 5.65
N ALA A 5 -39.05 39.39 4.50
CA ALA A 5 -38.20 38.23 4.30
C ALA A 5 -36.78 38.72 4.01
N PHE A 6 -35.80 38.33 4.85
CA PHE A 6 -34.39 38.44 4.51
C PHE A 6 -33.97 37.16 3.79
N ALA A 7 -33.76 37.27 2.48
CA ALA A 7 -33.16 36.22 1.68
C ALA A 7 -31.65 36.17 2.00
N ALA A 8 -31.20 35.18 2.75
CA ALA A 8 -29.79 34.88 2.94
C ALA A 8 -29.29 34.15 1.68
N ALA A 9 -28.54 34.86 0.83
CA ALA A 9 -27.82 34.27 -0.29
C ALA A 9 -26.64 33.47 0.26
N ALA A 10 -26.73 32.14 0.24
CA ALA A 10 -25.62 31.25 0.53
C ALA A 10 -24.62 31.33 -0.63
N VAL A 11 -23.49 32.03 -0.40
CA VAL A 11 -22.36 32.02 -1.32
C VAL A 11 -21.71 30.64 -1.22
N LEU A 12 -21.97 29.79 -2.22
CA LEU A 12 -21.20 28.59 -2.47
C LEU A 12 -19.80 29.03 -2.91
N VAL A 13 -18.84 29.01 -1.98
CA VAL A 13 -17.41 29.10 -2.32
C VAL A 13 -17.05 27.78 -3.00
N PRO A 14 -16.67 27.78 -4.30
CA PRO A 14 -16.07 26.61 -4.90
C PRO A 14 -14.69 26.46 -4.26
N CYS A 15 -14.51 25.36 -3.53
CA CYS A 15 -13.18 24.93 -3.12
C CYS A 15 -12.41 24.62 -4.41
N ALA A 16 -11.55 25.54 -4.84
CA ALA A 16 -10.59 25.25 -5.89
C ALA A 16 -9.70 24.13 -5.36
N ALA A 17 -9.89 22.92 -5.89
CA ALA A 17 -8.94 21.85 -5.73
C ALA A 17 -7.62 22.36 -6.32
N LEU A 18 -6.70 22.74 -5.43
CA LEU A 18 -5.33 23.03 -5.83
C LEU A 18 -4.83 21.75 -6.51
N ALA A 19 -4.39 21.87 -7.77
CA ALA A 19 -3.58 20.84 -8.38
C ALA A 19 -2.44 20.54 -7.40
N HIS A 20 -2.36 19.30 -6.93
CA HIS A 20 -1.46 18.91 -5.84
C HIS A 20 -0.03 18.97 -6.37
N ASP A 21 0.63 20.13 -6.20
CA ASP A 21 2.08 20.28 -6.34
C ASP A 21 2.73 19.42 -5.23
N GLY A 22 2.89 18.12 -5.48
CA GLY A 22 3.30 17.20 -4.43
C GLY A 22 3.36 15.74 -4.85
N MET A 23 3.49 14.87 -3.85
CA MET A 23 3.37 13.43 -4.03
C MET A 23 1.89 13.06 -3.99
N ALA A 24 1.44 12.27 -4.95
CA ALA A 24 0.10 11.69 -4.93
C ALA A 24 0.19 10.17 -4.78
N VAL A 25 -0.78 9.59 -4.08
CA VAL A 25 -0.90 8.14 -3.91
C VAL A 25 -2.22 7.70 -4.53
N LYS A 26 -2.14 6.71 -5.42
CA LYS A 26 -3.30 6.14 -6.10
C LYS A 26 -3.40 4.64 -5.87
N ASP A 27 -4.63 4.14 -5.98
CA ASP A 27 -4.97 2.72 -5.94
C ASP A 27 -4.42 1.94 -4.74
N ALA A 28 -4.18 2.65 -3.62
CA ALA A 28 -3.62 2.05 -2.42
C ALA A 28 -4.53 0.96 -1.86
N TYR A 29 -3.95 -0.18 -1.52
CA TYR A 29 -4.63 -1.24 -0.79
C TYR A 29 -3.66 -2.01 0.12
N ALA A 30 -4.20 -2.54 1.20
CA ALA A 30 -3.47 -3.37 2.15
C ALA A 30 -4.03 -4.79 2.13
N ARG A 31 -3.17 -5.76 2.43
CA ARG A 31 -3.53 -7.17 2.51
C ARG A 31 -2.77 -7.86 3.63
N GLY A 32 -3.46 -8.75 4.34
CA GLY A 32 -2.85 -9.65 5.30
C GLY A 32 -2.07 -10.77 4.60
N ALA A 33 -0.85 -11.03 5.07
CA ALA A 33 -0.11 -12.24 4.74
C ALA A 33 -0.38 -13.34 5.77
N ASN A 34 -0.50 -12.96 7.05
CA ASN A 34 -0.93 -13.80 8.17
C ASN A 34 -1.47 -12.88 9.30
N PRO A 35 -1.96 -13.41 10.43
CA PRO A 35 -2.53 -12.59 11.51
C PRO A 35 -1.57 -11.57 12.15
N LYS A 36 -0.26 -11.68 11.92
CA LYS A 36 0.80 -10.83 12.49
C LYS A 36 1.57 -10.03 11.45
N SER A 37 1.30 -10.19 10.17
CA SER A 37 1.97 -9.40 9.12
C SER A 37 1.09 -9.17 7.90
N GLY A 38 1.29 -8.04 7.24
CA GLY A 38 0.63 -7.67 5.99
C GLY A 38 1.50 -6.76 5.15
N ALA A 39 1.04 -6.45 3.95
CA ALA A 39 1.71 -5.54 3.05
C ALA A 39 0.71 -4.53 2.47
N ALA A 40 1.19 -3.33 2.17
CA ALA A 40 0.45 -2.32 1.42
C ALA A 40 1.14 -2.04 0.08
N PHE A 41 0.31 -1.83 -0.93
CA PHE A 41 0.64 -1.64 -2.33
C PHE A 41 -0.06 -0.39 -2.82
N MET A 42 0.56 0.34 -3.75
CA MET A 42 0.06 1.62 -4.22
C MET A 42 0.83 2.08 -5.46
N LEU A 43 0.24 3.01 -6.22
CA LEU A 43 0.95 3.81 -7.21
C LEU A 43 1.34 5.15 -6.58
N LEU A 44 2.62 5.48 -6.63
CA LEU A 44 3.14 6.77 -6.20
C LEU A 44 3.34 7.65 -7.44
N GLU A 45 2.78 8.84 -7.45
CA GLU A 45 3.00 9.83 -8.50
C GLU A 45 3.74 11.03 -7.92
N ASN A 46 4.82 11.43 -8.60
CA ASN A 46 5.60 12.61 -8.24
C ASN A 46 5.29 13.72 -9.23
N HIS A 47 4.49 14.71 -8.82
CA HIS A 47 4.19 15.88 -9.66
C HIS A 47 5.25 16.99 -9.55
N ARG A 48 6.35 16.76 -8.82
CA ARG A 48 7.44 17.72 -8.67
C ARG A 48 8.45 17.56 -9.80
N LYS A 49 9.24 18.62 -10.02
CA LYS A 49 10.34 18.67 -11.00
C LYS A 49 11.67 18.14 -10.49
N VAL A 50 11.66 17.44 -9.36
CA VAL A 50 12.83 16.83 -8.72
C VAL A 50 12.45 15.43 -8.29
N ASP A 51 13.43 14.54 -8.25
CA ASP A 51 13.24 13.19 -7.74
C ASP A 51 12.90 13.23 -6.24
N CYS A 52 12.04 12.33 -5.81
CA CYS A 52 11.69 12.15 -4.41
C CYS A 52 11.99 10.72 -3.99
N THR A 53 12.45 10.52 -2.76
CA THR A 53 12.76 9.19 -2.25
C THR A 53 11.83 8.87 -1.11
N LEU A 54 11.02 7.82 -1.23
CA LEU A 54 10.33 7.22 -0.10
C LEU A 54 11.38 6.54 0.79
N GLN A 55 11.66 7.11 1.96
CA GLN A 55 12.68 6.63 2.90
C GLN A 55 12.09 5.68 3.94
N GLY A 56 10.77 5.77 4.17
CA GLY A 56 10.12 4.92 5.14
C GLY A 56 8.61 5.09 5.15
N ALA A 57 7.97 4.28 5.98
CA ALA A 57 6.56 4.41 6.29
C ALA A 57 6.31 4.08 7.76
N ALA A 58 5.22 4.59 8.31
CA ALA A 58 4.80 4.34 9.69
C ALA A 58 3.31 4.05 9.77
N SER A 59 2.90 3.28 10.78
CA SER A 59 1.50 3.02 11.10
C SER A 59 1.35 2.58 12.54
N ASP A 60 0.29 3.03 13.20
CA ASP A 60 -0.10 2.53 14.51
C ASP A 60 -0.66 1.09 14.47
N ALA A 61 -0.95 0.54 13.28
CA ALA A 61 -1.48 -0.82 13.14
C ALA A 61 -0.44 -1.92 13.38
N ALA A 62 0.85 -1.59 13.30
CA ALA A 62 1.95 -2.55 13.34
C ALA A 62 3.06 -2.11 14.32
N GLU A 63 3.86 -3.06 14.80
CA GLU A 63 5.06 -2.76 15.60
C GLU A 63 6.21 -2.22 14.75
N ARG A 64 6.32 -2.68 13.50
CA ARG A 64 7.33 -2.24 12.54
C ARG A 64 6.74 -2.11 11.15
N VAL A 65 7.10 -1.04 10.46
CA VAL A 65 6.76 -0.82 9.05
C VAL A 65 8.06 -0.59 8.29
N LEU A 66 8.26 -1.34 7.21
CA LEU A 66 9.51 -1.38 6.44
C LEU A 66 9.20 -1.33 4.95
N LEU A 67 10.10 -0.76 4.16
CA LEU A 67 10.06 -0.87 2.70
C LEU A 67 10.75 -2.16 2.29
N HIS A 68 10.07 -2.98 1.51
CA HIS A 68 10.61 -4.26 1.05
C HIS A 68 10.60 -4.31 -0.47
N THR A 69 11.63 -4.89 -1.04
CA THR A 69 11.67 -5.30 -2.44
C THR A 69 11.54 -6.82 -2.56
N SER A 70 10.97 -7.28 -3.65
CA SER A 70 10.89 -8.70 -4.01
C SER A 70 11.58 -8.87 -5.35
N GLU A 71 12.74 -9.52 -5.35
CA GLU A 71 13.53 -9.71 -6.56
C GLU A 71 13.82 -11.20 -6.76
N GLU A 72 13.67 -11.70 -7.98
CA GLU A 72 14.14 -13.04 -8.33
C GLU A 72 15.66 -13.00 -8.51
N THR A 73 16.38 -13.76 -7.69
CA THR A 73 17.81 -14.00 -7.88
C THR A 73 18.02 -15.50 -8.02
N ASP A 74 18.53 -15.93 -9.17
CA ASP A 74 18.82 -17.33 -9.48
C ASP A 74 17.59 -18.26 -9.37
N GLY A 75 16.41 -17.80 -9.81
CA GLY A 75 15.16 -18.56 -9.73
C GLY A 75 14.54 -18.63 -8.33
N VAL A 76 15.10 -17.88 -7.37
CA VAL A 76 14.57 -17.77 -6.00
C VAL A 76 14.11 -16.34 -5.74
N MET A 77 12.83 -16.18 -5.42
CA MET A 77 12.29 -14.89 -4.96
C MET A 77 12.86 -14.54 -3.58
N LYS A 78 13.59 -13.43 -3.50
CA LYS A 78 14.13 -12.88 -2.25
C LYS A 78 13.35 -11.63 -1.86
N MET A 79 12.76 -11.66 -0.68
CA MET A 79 12.17 -10.48 -0.04
C MET A 79 13.20 -9.87 0.90
N GLN A 80 13.58 -8.62 0.66
CA GLN A 80 14.57 -7.91 1.48
C GLN A 80 14.12 -6.48 1.77
N SER A 81 14.48 -5.97 2.95
CA SER A 81 14.23 -4.57 3.30
C SER A 81 15.15 -3.66 2.49
N VAL A 82 14.61 -2.55 1.99
CA VAL A 82 15.35 -1.50 1.30
C VAL A 82 15.33 -0.20 2.12
N GLU A 83 16.37 0.60 1.98
CA GLU A 83 16.50 1.88 2.71
C GLU A 83 15.66 3.00 2.08
N GLY A 84 15.30 2.86 0.80
CA GLY A 84 14.42 3.81 0.14
C GLY A 84 14.10 3.43 -1.30
N ILE A 85 13.08 4.09 -1.83
CA ILE A 85 12.58 3.91 -3.20
C ILE A 85 12.51 5.29 -3.86
N THR A 86 13.19 5.47 -4.99
CA THR A 86 13.18 6.75 -5.72
C THR A 86 12.03 6.81 -6.72
N ILE A 87 11.22 7.86 -6.62
CA ILE A 87 10.16 8.22 -7.54
C ILE A 87 10.68 9.38 -8.43
N PRO A 88 10.83 9.16 -9.74
CA PRO A 88 11.42 10.16 -10.64
C PRO A 88 10.55 11.42 -10.72
N ALA A 89 11.20 12.57 -10.96
CA ALA A 89 10.51 13.83 -11.24
C ALA A 89 9.45 13.68 -12.35
N GLU A 90 8.27 14.25 -12.13
CA GLU A 90 7.13 14.21 -13.07
C GLU A 90 6.77 12.78 -13.53
N GLY A 91 7.06 11.78 -12.70
CA GLY A 91 6.88 10.37 -13.00
C GLY A 91 6.13 9.59 -11.92
N GLU A 92 6.11 8.27 -12.06
CA GLU A 92 5.36 7.37 -11.18
C GLU A 92 6.19 6.15 -10.78
N TYR A 93 5.83 5.53 -9.67
CA TYR A 93 6.43 4.32 -9.15
C TYR A 93 5.36 3.35 -8.64
N LEU A 94 5.32 2.14 -9.22
CA LEU A 94 4.33 1.13 -8.87
C LEU A 94 4.86 0.17 -7.80
N MET A 95 4.25 0.21 -6.62
CA MET A 95 4.47 -0.77 -5.56
C MET A 95 3.39 -1.85 -5.66
N GLN A 96 3.78 -3.08 -5.97
CA GLN A 96 2.87 -4.18 -6.28
C GLN A 96 3.37 -5.54 -5.79
N ARG A 97 2.48 -6.53 -5.81
CA ARG A 97 2.79 -7.91 -5.46
C ARG A 97 3.90 -8.45 -6.37
N GLY A 98 4.86 -9.14 -5.78
CA GLY A 98 6.03 -9.65 -6.51
C GLY A 98 7.09 -8.57 -6.82
N GLY A 99 6.87 -7.33 -6.39
CA GLY A 99 7.87 -6.26 -6.42
C GLY A 99 7.93 -5.52 -5.08
N ASP A 100 8.10 -4.21 -5.15
CA ASP A 100 8.22 -3.35 -3.98
C ASP A 100 6.89 -3.15 -3.25
N HIS A 101 6.95 -3.12 -1.93
CA HIS A 101 5.77 -2.96 -1.08
C HIS A 101 6.14 -2.41 0.31
N VAL A 102 5.14 -1.86 1.00
CA VAL A 102 5.26 -1.45 2.41
C VAL A 102 4.90 -2.66 3.27
N MET A 103 5.89 -3.26 3.91
CA MET A 103 5.72 -4.40 4.80
C MET A 103 5.37 -3.95 6.22
N MET A 104 4.32 -4.55 6.79
CA MET A 104 3.88 -4.33 8.17
C MET A 104 4.11 -5.61 8.98
N MET A 105 4.93 -5.53 10.03
CA MET A 105 5.24 -6.65 10.93
C MET A 105 4.79 -6.38 12.36
N GLY A 106 4.33 -7.42 13.03
CA GLY A 106 3.79 -7.31 14.38
C GLY A 106 2.47 -6.58 14.38
N LEU A 107 1.55 -6.97 13.49
CA LEU A 107 0.21 -6.40 13.46
C LEU A 107 -0.49 -6.56 14.82
N LYS A 108 -1.09 -5.46 15.29
CA LYS A 108 -1.86 -5.43 16.55
C LYS A 108 -3.19 -6.17 16.42
N ALA A 109 -3.77 -6.16 15.22
CA ALA A 109 -4.93 -6.95 14.83
C ALA A 109 -4.77 -7.45 13.38
N PRO A 110 -5.38 -8.58 13.00
CA PRO A 110 -5.41 -9.03 11.60
C PRO A 110 -6.02 -7.98 10.67
N LEU A 111 -5.54 -7.91 9.42
CA LEU A 111 -6.12 -7.05 8.39
C LEU A 111 -7.33 -7.73 7.76
N GLU A 112 -8.53 -7.30 8.14
CA GLU A 112 -9.80 -7.86 7.63
C GLU A 112 -10.40 -6.97 6.53
N ASP A 113 -11.09 -7.59 5.56
CA ASP A 113 -11.71 -6.87 4.45
C ASP A 113 -12.69 -5.79 4.93
N GLY A 114 -12.65 -4.63 4.27
CA GLY A 114 -13.48 -3.48 4.63
C GLY A 114 -12.93 -2.63 5.79
N GLN A 115 -11.82 -3.03 6.40
CA GLN A 115 -11.06 -2.17 7.30
C GLN A 115 -10.21 -1.15 6.53
N THR A 116 -9.67 -0.18 7.26
CA THR A 116 -8.76 0.84 6.72
C THR A 116 -7.56 0.98 7.64
N VAL A 117 -6.36 0.95 7.07
CA VAL A 117 -5.09 1.16 7.76
C VAL A 117 -4.60 2.57 7.43
N LYS A 118 -4.25 3.34 8.47
CA LYS A 118 -3.56 4.62 8.27
C LYS A 118 -2.07 4.38 8.09
N LEU A 119 -1.50 4.89 7.01
CA LEU A 119 -0.06 4.89 6.76
C LEU A 119 0.42 6.33 6.60
N THR A 120 1.57 6.63 7.20
CA THR A 120 2.33 7.85 6.92
C THR A 120 3.53 7.44 6.07
N LEU A 121 3.62 7.97 4.85
CA LEU A 121 4.75 7.78 3.94
C LEU A 121 5.73 8.94 4.12
N ASP A 122 7.00 8.63 4.35
CA ASP A 122 8.06 9.63 4.53
C ASP A 122 8.92 9.72 3.26
N PHE A 123 8.80 10.83 2.54
CA PHE A 123 9.58 11.13 1.35
C PHE A 123 10.80 12.02 1.65
N GLY A 124 11.19 12.15 2.92
CA GLY A 124 12.31 12.97 3.36
C GLY A 124 12.13 14.45 3.00
N ASP A 125 13.04 14.98 2.18
CA ASP A 125 13.02 16.38 1.73
C ASP A 125 11.76 16.73 0.92
N CYS A 126 11.10 15.74 0.31
CA CYS A 126 9.84 15.93 -0.41
C CYS A 126 8.60 15.98 0.51
N GLY A 127 8.78 15.80 1.82
CA GLY A 127 7.73 15.83 2.83
C GLY A 127 7.16 14.44 3.15
N SER A 128 6.02 14.42 3.82
CA SER A 128 5.32 13.19 4.20
C SER A 128 3.86 13.24 3.79
N GLU A 129 3.30 12.09 3.41
CA GLU A 129 1.88 11.95 3.04
C GLU A 129 1.19 10.96 3.97
N GLU A 130 0.10 11.38 4.60
CA GLU A 130 -0.79 10.50 5.35
C GLU A 130 -1.89 9.97 4.45
N ILE A 131 -2.02 8.64 4.38
CA ILE A 131 -2.99 7.96 3.53
C ILE A 131 -3.84 6.97 4.32
N GLU A 132 -5.09 6.85 3.89
CA GLU A 132 -6.02 5.82 4.35
C GLU A 132 -6.01 4.68 3.33
N VAL A 133 -5.52 3.52 3.75
CA VAL A 133 -5.33 2.36 2.89
C VAL A 133 -6.40 1.32 3.19
N PRO A 134 -7.39 1.11 2.29
CA PRO A 134 -8.40 0.08 2.48
C PRO A 134 -7.77 -1.31 2.45
N VAL A 135 -8.27 -2.20 3.30
CA VAL A 135 -7.88 -3.62 3.28
C VAL A 135 -8.71 -4.35 2.23
N ASP A 136 -8.02 -4.97 1.29
CA ASP A 136 -8.59 -5.81 0.23
C ASP A 136 -7.71 -7.07 0.08
N ASN A 137 -8.09 -8.12 0.80
CA ASN A 137 -7.40 -9.41 0.76
C ASN A 137 -7.70 -10.20 -0.52
N GLN A 138 -8.73 -9.83 -1.28
CA GLN A 138 -9.14 -10.49 -2.52
C GLN A 138 -8.38 -9.93 -3.73
N ARG A 139 -7.83 -8.71 -3.66
CA ARG A 139 -7.08 -8.09 -4.75
C ARG A 139 -5.85 -8.92 -5.15
N GLY A 140 -5.81 -9.31 -6.43
CA GLY A 140 -4.75 -10.13 -7.01
C GLY A 140 -4.72 -11.58 -6.47
N ALA A 141 -5.82 -12.13 -5.95
CA ALA A 141 -5.92 -13.54 -5.58
C ALA A 141 -5.92 -14.51 -6.78
N ASP A 142 -5.82 -14.00 -8.00
CA ASP A 142 -5.74 -14.82 -9.21
C ASP A 142 -4.36 -15.51 -9.26
N HIS A 143 -4.39 -16.84 -9.09
CA HIS A 143 -3.30 -17.82 -9.23
C HIS A 143 -2.37 -18.06 -8.02
N VAL A 144 -2.87 -18.81 -7.04
CA VAL A 144 -2.10 -19.93 -6.47
C VAL A 144 -3.05 -21.12 -6.36
N SER A 145 -3.11 -21.94 -7.41
CA SER A 145 -3.55 -23.32 -7.25
C SER A 145 -2.51 -24.00 -6.35
N HIS A 146 -2.82 -24.16 -5.06
CA HIS A 146 -2.23 -25.25 -4.30
C HIS A 146 -2.96 -26.50 -4.78
N ASP A 147 -2.38 -27.18 -5.78
CA ASP A 147 -2.69 -28.58 -6.00
C ASP A 147 -2.12 -29.36 -4.80
N ASP A 148 -2.98 -29.53 -3.80
CA ASP A 148 -2.77 -30.44 -2.68
C ASP A 148 -2.66 -31.88 -3.20
N ALA A 149 -1.56 -32.52 -2.78
CA ALA A 149 -1.32 -33.95 -2.58
C ALA A 149 -2.40 -34.96 -3.02
N GLU A 150 -2.00 -35.94 -3.84
CA GLU A 150 -2.24 -37.38 -3.63
C GLU A 150 -1.35 -38.16 -4.62
N GLU A 151 -0.33 -38.89 -4.15
CA GLU A 151 0.15 -40.10 -4.85
C GLU A 151 0.79 -41.07 -3.84
N ALA A 152 -0.04 -42.05 -3.46
CA ALA A 152 0.26 -43.47 -3.28
C ALA A 152 1.57 -43.89 -2.58
N GLY A 153 1.41 -44.33 -1.32
CA GLY A 153 2.31 -45.30 -0.73
C GLY A 153 2.33 -46.60 -1.53
N THR A 154 3.51 -46.99 -2.00
CA THR A 154 3.77 -48.34 -2.51
C THR A 154 4.72 -49.03 -1.53
N GLY A 155 4.17 -50.02 -0.83
CA GLY A 155 4.94 -50.96 -0.03
C GLY A 155 5.80 -51.83 -0.95
N HIS A 156 7.08 -51.96 -0.62
CA HIS A 156 7.97 -52.90 -1.25
C HIS A 156 8.14 -54.11 -0.33
N GLU A 157 7.40 -55.18 -0.62
CA GLU A 157 7.63 -56.51 -0.06
C GLU A 157 8.81 -57.17 -0.76
N GLY A 158 9.70 -57.78 0.03
CA GLY A 158 10.81 -58.57 -0.49
C GLY A 158 10.38 -59.98 -0.87
N HIS A 159 11.04 -60.53 -1.89
CA HIS A 159 11.50 -61.92 -1.98
C HIS A 159 12.52 -62.06 -3.11
#